data_AF-A0A916W5N4-F1
#
_entry.id   AF-A0A916W5N4-F1
#
_cell.length_a   1.000
_cell.length_b   1.000
_cell.length_c   1.000
_cell.angle_alpha   90.00
_cell.angle_beta   90.00
_cell.angle_gamma   90.00
#
_symmetry.space_group_name_H-M   'P 1'
#
loop_
_entity.id
_entity.type
_entity.pdbx_description
1 polymer ?
#
loop_
_entity_poly.entity_id
_entity_poly.type
_entity_poly.pdbx_seq_one_letter_code
_entity_poly.pdbx_strand_id
1 'polypeptide(L)'
;MSMCQFLLMMGEVLGTLKRAGANMELDWLRYLVTRYEPTDGPQSQMVAFMRSIFKQHVLVNEMLKSTAISDAGITKQTLYEVDRSQFTRATYDRAMECLHRVNQEILDLAYKAWGR
;
A
#
# COMPACT_ATOMS: atom_id res chain seq x y z
N MET A 1 -4.66 -2.89 -17.04
CA MET A 1 -4.05 -1.54 -17.17
C MET A 1 -2.80 -1.52 -16.30
N SER A 2 -1.65 -1.17 -16.87
CA SER A 2 -0.36 -1.28 -16.17
C SER A 2 -0.18 -0.14 -15.17
N MET A 3 0.43 -0.40 -14.00
CA MET A 3 0.79 0.64 -13.01
C MET A 3 1.63 1.76 -13.61
N CYS A 4 2.50 1.44 -14.57
CA CYS A 4 3.30 2.44 -15.28
C CYS A 4 2.42 3.46 -16.03
N GLN A 5 1.36 2.98 -16.70
CA GLN A 5 0.41 3.86 -17.40
C GLN A 5 -0.35 4.75 -16.42
N PHE A 6 -0.75 4.20 -15.26
CA PHE A 6 -1.39 5.00 -14.23
C PHE A 6 -0.50 6.15 -13.74
N LEU A 7 0.78 5.89 -13.49
CA LEU A 7 1.72 6.93 -13.03
C LEU A 7 2.01 7.98 -14.11
N LEU A 8 2.10 7.57 -15.37
CA LEU A 8 2.25 8.50 -16.49
C LEU A 8 1.01 9.41 -16.62
N MET A 9 -0.20 8.83 -16.60
CA MET A 9 -1.44 9.60 -16.64
C MET A 9 -1.57 10.53 -15.44
N MET A 10 -1.21 10.07 -14.23
CA MET A 10 -1.18 10.91 -13.04
C MET A 10 -0.25 12.11 -13.25
N GLY A 11 0.95 11.90 -13.79
CA GLY A 11 1.89 12.98 -14.12
C GLY A 11 1.31 13.99 -15.12
N GLU A 12 0.62 13.51 -16.16
CA GLU A 12 -0.04 14.37 -17.17
C GLU A 12 -1.18 15.21 -16.57
N VAL A 13 -2.01 14.60 -15.72
CA VAL A 13 -3.10 15.30 -15.02
C VAL A 13 -2.53 16.35 -14.08
N LEU A 14 -1.56 15.98 -13.25
CA LEU A 14 -0.94 16.91 -12.31
C LEU A 14 -0.24 18.07 -13.05
N GLY A 15 0.44 17.78 -14.16
CA GLY A 15 1.05 18.80 -15.01
C GLY A 15 0.04 19.75 -15.64
N THR A 16 -1.13 19.24 -16.04
CA THR A 16 -2.21 20.07 -16.60
C THR A 16 -2.84 20.98 -15.57
N LEU A 17 -3.10 20.48 -14.36
CA LEU A 17 -3.60 21.29 -13.24
C LEU A 17 -2.62 22.40 -12.87
N LYS A 18 -1.31 22.10 -12.82
CA LYS A 18 -0.27 23.10 -12.56
C LYS A 18 -0.24 24.19 -13.63
N ARG A 19 -0.38 23.84 -14.92
CA ARG A 19 -0.47 24.82 -16.03
C ARG A 19 -1.71 25.70 -15.95
N ALA A 20 -2.81 25.18 -15.42
CA ALA A 20 -4.04 25.93 -15.19
C ALA A 20 -3.99 26.86 -13.96
N GLY A 21 -2.85 26.93 -13.26
CA GLY A 21 -2.67 27.78 -12.08
C GLY A 21 -3.10 27.15 -10.76
N ALA A 22 -3.39 25.85 -10.72
CA ALA A 22 -3.66 25.16 -9.46
C ALA A 22 -2.38 25.09 -8.61
N ASN A 23 -2.43 25.59 -7.38
CA ASN A 23 -1.36 25.33 -6.42
C ASN A 23 -1.53 23.93 -5.84
N MET A 24 -0.54 23.07 -6.05
CA MET A 24 -0.62 21.66 -5.70
C MET A 24 0.57 21.32 -4.82
N GLU A 25 0.38 21.55 -3.52
CA GLU A 25 1.33 21.22 -2.46
C GLU A 25 0.86 19.90 -1.84
N LEU A 26 1.58 18.83 -2.15
CA LEU A 26 1.37 17.53 -1.52
C LEU A 26 2.37 17.40 -0.37
N ASP A 27 1.89 17.22 0.85
CA ASP A 27 2.76 16.93 2.00
C ASP A 27 3.55 15.64 1.79
N TRP A 28 2.93 14.65 1.16
CA TRP A 28 3.60 13.41 0.76
C TRP A 28 2.88 12.66 -0.36
N LEU A 29 3.68 11.89 -1.11
CA LEU A 29 3.24 10.84 -2.02
C LEU A 29 4.07 9.60 -1.72
N ARG A 30 3.40 8.44 -1.56
CA ARG A 30 4.03 7.15 -1.25
C ARG A 30 3.44 6.00 -2.08
N TYR A 31 4.27 4.99 -2.32
CA TYR A 31 3.93 3.73 -2.97
C TYR A 31 3.83 2.63 -1.92
N LEU A 32 2.66 1.99 -1.83
CA LEU A 32 2.46 0.77 -1.05
C LEU A 32 2.56 -0.45 -1.98
N VAL A 33 3.43 -1.39 -1.64
CA VAL A 33 3.49 -2.70 -2.31
C VAL A 33 2.33 -3.54 -1.81
N THR A 34 1.50 -4.05 -2.71
CA THR A 34 0.30 -4.84 -2.37
C THR A 34 0.35 -6.25 -2.95
N ARG A 35 -0.30 -7.19 -2.28
CA ARG A 35 -0.35 -8.62 -2.66
C ARG A 35 1.05 -9.22 -2.76
N TYR A 36 1.94 -8.84 -1.85
CA TYR A 36 3.32 -9.30 -1.81
C TYR A 36 3.45 -10.71 -1.23
N GLU A 37 4.28 -11.54 -1.85
CA GLU A 37 4.67 -12.88 -1.36
C GLU A 37 6.16 -12.87 -0.98
N PRO A 38 6.54 -12.82 0.31
CA PRO A 38 7.94 -12.75 0.72
C PRO A 38 8.80 -13.96 0.30
N THR A 39 8.16 -15.10 0.10
CA THR A 39 8.80 -16.33 -0.37
C THR A 39 9.06 -16.31 -1.89
N ASP A 40 8.48 -15.36 -2.61
CA ASP A 40 8.71 -15.15 -4.04
C ASP A 40 9.97 -14.28 -4.22
N GLY A 41 11.07 -14.95 -4.61
CA GLY A 41 12.37 -14.31 -4.86
C GLY A 41 12.30 -13.19 -5.91
N PRO A 42 11.73 -13.43 -7.09
CA PRO A 42 11.49 -12.39 -8.10
C PRO A 42 10.73 -11.16 -7.58
N GLN A 43 9.66 -11.34 -6.81
CA GLN A 43 8.94 -10.20 -6.20
C GLN A 43 9.84 -9.41 -5.27
N SER A 44 10.62 -10.10 -4.43
CA SER A 44 11.54 -9.47 -3.48
C SER A 44 12.62 -8.65 -4.19
N GLN A 45 13.15 -9.15 -5.31
CA GLN A 45 14.08 -8.40 -6.16
C GLN A 45 13.44 -7.15 -6.76
N MET A 46 12.18 -7.26 -7.22
CA MET A 46 11.45 -6.11 -7.77
C MET A 46 11.19 -5.04 -6.71
N VAL A 47 10.80 -5.43 -5.49
CA VAL A 47 10.60 -4.47 -4.38
C VAL A 47 11.91 -3.78 -4.01
N ALA A 48 13.02 -4.53 -3.95
CA ALA A 48 14.35 -3.94 -3.71
C ALA A 48 14.74 -2.95 -4.81
N PHE A 49 14.47 -3.27 -6.07
CA PHE A 49 14.69 -2.37 -7.20
C PHE A 49 13.81 -1.12 -7.15
N MET A 50 12.52 -1.26 -6.82
CA MET A 50 11.64 -0.10 -6.61
C MET A 50 12.16 0.80 -5.49
N ARG A 51 12.63 0.23 -4.39
CA ARG A 51 13.22 0.99 -3.28
C ARG A 51 14.52 1.68 -3.65
N SER A 52 15.31 1.16 -4.58
CA SER A 52 16.53 1.85 -5.05
C SER A 52 16.21 3.06 -5.94
N ILE A 53 15.15 2.98 -6.77
CA ILE A 53 14.72 4.06 -7.66
C ILE A 53 13.92 5.13 -6.90
N PHE A 54 12.87 4.71 -6.19
CA PHE A 54 11.90 5.61 -5.55
C PHE A 54 12.28 5.94 -4.10
N LYS A 55 13.29 5.28 -3.52
CA LYS A 55 13.82 5.57 -2.18
C LYS A 55 12.71 5.60 -1.12
N GLN A 56 12.71 6.65 -0.30
CA GLN A 56 11.74 6.94 0.75
C GLN A 56 10.30 7.14 0.25
N HIS A 57 10.06 7.14 -1.06
CA HIS A 57 8.71 7.16 -1.59
C HIS A 57 8.04 5.80 -1.57
N VAL A 58 8.74 4.69 -1.32
CA VAL A 58 8.11 3.38 -1.10
C VAL A 58 7.94 3.16 0.39
N LEU A 59 6.76 2.69 0.82
CA LEU A 59 6.53 2.31 2.21
C LEU A 59 7.46 1.15 2.62
N VAL A 60 7.83 1.14 3.88
CA VAL A 60 8.67 0.12 4.50
C VAL A 60 7.88 -1.19 4.64
N ASN A 61 6.61 -1.11 5.01
CA ASN A 61 5.77 -2.28 5.16
C ASN A 61 5.00 -2.59 3.87
N GLU A 62 4.99 -3.86 3.49
CA GLU A 62 4.21 -4.37 2.35
C GLU A 62 2.89 -4.99 2.81
N MET A 63 1.85 -4.86 1.99
CA MET A 63 0.60 -5.58 2.17
C MET A 63 0.70 -6.99 1.57
N LEU A 64 0.68 -8.00 2.43
CA LEU A 64 0.88 -9.40 2.05
C LEU A 64 -0.29 -9.93 1.22
N LYS A 65 0.02 -10.86 0.31
CA LYS A 65 -1.00 -11.75 -0.27
C LYS A 65 -1.41 -12.75 0.80
N SER A 66 -2.67 -12.70 1.21
CA SER A 66 -3.24 -13.59 2.22
C SER A 66 -4.58 -14.14 1.75
N THR A 67 -4.82 -15.42 2.01
CA THR A 67 -6.14 -16.04 1.78
C THR A 67 -7.19 -15.39 2.67
N ALA A 68 -6.87 -15.04 3.92
CA ALA A 68 -7.82 -14.34 4.80
C ALA A 68 -8.27 -12.98 4.22
N ILE A 69 -7.35 -12.20 3.64
CA ILE A 69 -7.69 -10.92 2.98
C ILE A 69 -8.55 -11.18 1.73
N SER A 70 -8.23 -12.23 0.98
CA SER A 70 -8.95 -12.59 -0.24
C SER A 70 -10.39 -13.04 0.07
N ASP A 71 -10.56 -13.88 1.08
CA ASP A 71 -11.84 -14.45 1.50
C ASP A 71 -12.75 -13.38 2.13
N ALA A 72 -12.21 -12.52 3.01
CA ALA A 72 -12.96 -11.37 3.53
C ALA A 72 -13.42 -10.43 2.40
N GLY A 73 -12.59 -10.27 1.36
CA GLY A 73 -12.95 -9.52 0.16
C GLY A 73 -14.13 -10.10 -0.61
N ILE A 74 -14.32 -11.42 -0.62
CA ILE A 74 -15.46 -12.08 -1.30
C ILE A 74 -16.78 -11.68 -0.63
N THR A 75 -16.80 -11.60 0.70
CA THR A 75 -18.00 -11.17 1.46
C THR A 75 -18.12 -9.67 1.61
N LYS A 76 -17.22 -8.89 0.97
CA LYS A 76 -17.13 -7.43 1.08
C LYS A 76 -16.93 -6.94 2.51
N GLN A 77 -16.20 -7.71 3.31
CA GLN A 77 -15.84 -7.39 4.68
C GLN A 77 -14.34 -7.10 4.77
N THR A 78 -13.96 -6.29 5.74
CA THR A 78 -12.57 -6.11 6.16
C THR A 78 -12.15 -7.21 7.13
N LEU A 79 -10.84 -7.39 7.35
CA LEU A 79 -10.37 -8.33 8.36
C LEU A 79 -10.78 -7.96 9.80
N TYR A 80 -11.20 -6.71 10.01
CA TYR A 80 -11.73 -6.22 11.29
C TYR A 80 -13.18 -6.67 11.55
N GLU A 81 -13.90 -7.11 10.51
CA GLU A 81 -15.33 -7.45 10.58
C GLU A 81 -15.60 -8.96 10.51
N VAL A 82 -14.63 -9.73 10.03
CA VAL A 82 -14.76 -11.20 9.93
C VAL A 82 -14.41 -11.88 11.25
N ASP A 83 -15.09 -12.98 11.56
CA ASP A 83 -14.78 -13.77 12.75
C ASP A 83 -13.49 -14.57 12.52
N ARG A 84 -12.54 -14.45 13.46
CA ARG A 84 -11.24 -15.16 13.41
C ARG A 84 -11.39 -16.68 13.31
N SER A 85 -12.47 -17.26 13.84
CA SER A 85 -12.75 -18.70 13.77
C SER A 85 -13.00 -19.22 12.35
N GLN A 86 -13.28 -18.31 11.39
CA GLN A 86 -13.46 -18.66 9.99
C GLN A 86 -12.13 -19.00 9.28
N PHE A 87 -10.98 -18.76 9.94
CA PHE A 87 -9.65 -18.94 9.36
C PHE A 87 -8.75 -19.82 10.23
N THR A 88 -7.67 -20.31 9.65
CA THR A 88 -6.57 -20.81 10.48
C THR A 88 -5.97 -19.64 11.27
N ARG A 89 -5.74 -19.85 12.57
CA ARG A 89 -5.24 -18.83 13.49
C ARG A 89 -3.98 -18.13 12.96
N ALA A 90 -3.03 -18.91 12.45
CA ALA A 90 -1.77 -18.39 11.90
C ALA A 90 -1.95 -17.55 10.63
N THR A 91 -2.97 -17.80 9.80
CA THR A 91 -3.21 -16.99 8.60
C THR A 91 -3.90 -15.68 8.94
N TYR A 92 -4.90 -15.70 9.83
CA TYR A 92 -5.56 -14.49 10.30
C TYR A 92 -4.58 -13.57 11.03
N ASP A 93 -3.82 -14.11 11.99
CA ASP A 93 -2.90 -13.32 12.82
C ASP A 93 -1.82 -12.63 11.98
N ARG A 94 -1.22 -13.35 11.02
CA ARG A 94 -0.25 -12.76 10.08
C ARG A 94 -0.85 -11.66 9.20
N ALA A 95 -2.09 -11.86 8.73
CA ALA A 95 -2.76 -10.88 7.91
C ALA A 95 -3.11 -9.62 8.71
N MET A 96 -3.55 -9.79 9.97
CA MET A 96 -3.80 -8.65 10.85
C MET A 96 -2.54 -7.91 11.25
N GLU A 97 -1.46 -8.61 11.58
CA GLU A 97 -0.18 -7.97 11.87
C GLU A 97 0.31 -7.12 10.69
N CYS A 98 0.21 -7.66 9.47
CA CYS A 98 0.54 -6.93 8.25
C CYS A 98 -0.32 -5.67 8.07
N LEU A 99 -1.64 -5.78 8.24
CA LEU A 99 -2.56 -4.63 8.21
C LEU A 99 -2.19 -3.56 9.22
N HIS A 100 -1.89 -3.95 10.46
CA HIS A 100 -1.53 -3.00 11.51
C HIS A 100 -0.24 -2.26 11.18
N ARG A 101 0.78 -2.97 10.69
CA ARG A 101 2.07 -2.33 10.32
C ARG A 101 1.91 -1.32 9.18
N VAL A 102 1.19 -1.69 8.12
CA VAL A 102 0.92 -0.79 6.99
C VAL A 102 0.08 0.41 7.42
N ASN A 103 -0.98 0.16 8.19
CA ASN A 103 -1.87 1.24 8.67
C ASN A 103 -1.14 2.19 9.60
N GLN A 104 -0.27 1.69 10.48
CA GLN A 104 0.52 2.54 11.36
C GLN A 104 1.45 3.45 10.56
N GLU A 105 2.12 2.94 9.55
CA GLU A 105 3.00 3.75 8.69
C GLU A 105 2.23 4.86 7.95
N ILE A 106 1.00 4.57 7.49
CA ILE A 106 0.12 5.57 6.87
C ILE A 106 -0.34 6.60 7.91
N LEU A 107 -0.70 6.17 9.12
CA LEU A 107 -1.09 7.07 10.20
C LEU A 107 0.06 8.02 10.59
N ASP A 108 1.29 7.52 10.67
CA ASP A 108 2.46 8.34 10.97
C ASP A 108 2.69 9.42 9.91
N LEU A 109 2.47 9.10 8.62
CA LEU A 109 2.52 10.08 7.54
C LEU A 109 1.42 11.13 7.64
N ALA A 110 0.20 10.72 8.02
CA ALA A 110 -0.92 11.63 8.23
C ALA A 110 -0.65 12.56 9.42
N TYR A 111 -0.19 12.04 10.56
CA TYR A 111 0.15 12.85 11.73
C TYR A 111 1.25 13.85 11.41
N LYS A 112 2.30 13.42 10.69
CA LYS A 112 3.36 14.31 10.24
C LYS A 112 2.85 15.46 9.37
N ALA A 113 1.94 15.18 8.43
CA ALA A 113 1.32 16.21 7.59
C ALA A 113 0.45 17.19 8.41
N TRP A 114 -0.18 16.69 9.48
CA TRP A 114 -0.94 17.53 10.42
C TRP A 114 -0.07 18.26 11.46
N GLY A 115 1.26 18.04 11.45
CA GLY A 115 2.18 18.63 12.44
C GLY A 115 2.05 18.05 13.85
N ARG A 116 1.67 16.76 13.96
CA ARG A 116 1.48 16.03 15.23
C ARG A 116 2.49 14.91 15.40
#